data_AF-A0AAU0BAX0-F1
#
_entry.id   AF-A0AAU0BAX0-F1
#
_cell.length_a   1.000
_cell.length_b   1.000
_cell.length_c   1.000
_cell.angle_alpha   90.00
_cell.angle_beta   90.00
_cell.angle_gamma   90.00
#
_symmetry.space_group_name_H-M   'P 1'
#
loop_
_entity.id
_entity.type
_entity.pdbx_description
1 polymer ?
#
loop_
_entity_poly.entity_id
_entity_poly.type
_entity_poly.pdbx_seq_one_letter_code
_entity_poly.pdbx_strand_id
1 'polypeptide(L)'
;MPPLRISTDTSELDVPMIHRYLSQHTTWARDIPLSLLQRSIANSLCFGGFVECAQVAFARVVSDYATVAYLGDVFVLPEHQGKGHSKLLRA
;
A
#
# COMPACT_ATOMS: atom_id res chain seq x y z
N MET A 1 -3.78 -12.93 17.33
CA MET A 1 -3.97 -11.98 16.22
C MET A 1 -3.76 -12.75 14.92
N PRO A 2 -4.62 -12.59 13.91
CA PRO A 2 -4.39 -13.24 12.63
C PRO A 2 -3.04 -12.74 12.05
N PRO A 3 -2.22 -13.63 11.46
CA PRO A 3 -0.98 -13.22 10.83
C PRO A 3 -1.26 -12.29 9.65
N LEU A 4 -0.41 -11.28 9.48
CA LEU A 4 -0.43 -10.44 8.28
C LEU A 4 0.21 -11.22 7.14
N ARG A 5 -0.54 -11.48 6.08
CA ARG A 5 0.01 -11.97 4.81
C ARG A 5 0.44 -10.77 3.97
N ILE A 6 1.66 -10.79 3.44
CA ILE A 6 2.15 -9.77 2.51
C ILE A 6 2.13 -10.38 1.11
N SER A 7 1.62 -9.64 0.13
CA SER A 7 1.71 -9.99 -1.29
C SER A 7 2.26 -8.83 -2.09
N THR A 8 3.04 -9.16 -3.12
CA THR A 8 3.47 -8.23 -4.17
C THR A 8 2.73 -8.45 -5.49
N ASP A 9 1.75 -9.37 -5.51
CA ASP A 9 0.86 -9.56 -6.64
C ASP A 9 -0.15 -8.40 -6.70
N THR A 10 0.01 -7.54 -7.70
CA THR A 10 -0.86 -6.37 -7.89
C THR A 10 -2.32 -6.73 -8.20
N SER A 11 -2.60 -7.96 -8.65
CA SER A 11 -3.96 -8.42 -8.90
C SER A 11 -4.78 -8.63 -7.62
N GLU A 12 -4.10 -8.78 -6.48
CA GLU A 12 -4.74 -8.92 -5.16
C GLU A 12 -5.07 -7.58 -4.49
N LEU A 13 -4.62 -6.45 -5.07
CA LEU A 13 -4.79 -5.14 -4.45
C LEU A 13 -6.23 -4.61 -4.61
N ASP A 14 -6.80 -4.16 -3.51
CA ASP A 14 -8.02 -3.34 -3.49
C ASP A 14 -7.67 -1.89 -3.87
N VAL A 15 -7.54 -1.64 -5.17
CA VAL A 15 -7.22 -0.32 -5.73
C VAL A 15 -8.25 0.75 -5.32
N PRO A 16 -9.58 0.49 -5.31
CA PRO A 16 -10.56 1.43 -4.79
C PRO A 16 -10.32 1.85 -3.33
N MET A 17 -9.99 0.90 -2.44
CA MET A 17 -9.66 1.20 -1.05
C MET A 17 -8.39 2.04 -0.94
N ILE A 18 -7.32 1.64 -1.64
CA ILE A 18 -6.05 2.37 -1.67
C ILE A 18 -6.28 3.80 -2.17
N HIS A 19 -7.04 3.97 -3.26
CA HIS A 19 -7.38 5.27 -3.82
C HIS A 19 -8.11 6.16 -2.83
N ARG A 20 -9.18 5.62 -2.22
CA ARG A 20 -9.97 6.35 -1.22
C ARG A 20 -9.08 6.79 -0.06
N TYR A 21 -8.25 5.89 0.46
CA TYR A 21 -7.40 6.19 1.59
C TYR A 21 -6.35 7.26 1.25
N LEU A 22 -5.61 7.09 0.15
CA LEU A 22 -4.61 8.06 -0.28
C LEU A 22 -5.25 9.43 -0.58
N SER A 23 -6.34 9.45 -1.36
CA SER A 23 -7.00 10.68 -1.80
C SER A 23 -7.64 11.47 -0.66
N GLN A 24 -8.17 10.80 0.37
CA GLN A 24 -9.02 11.43 1.39
C GLN A 24 -8.37 11.52 2.77
N HIS A 25 -7.49 10.57 3.11
CA HIS A 25 -6.93 10.42 4.46
C HIS A 25 -5.42 10.72 4.55
N THR A 26 -4.77 11.07 3.44
CA THR A 26 -3.35 11.47 3.45
C THR A 26 -3.17 12.92 3.02
N THR A 27 -2.08 13.53 3.45
CA THR A 27 -1.71 14.89 3.03
C THR A 27 -0.87 14.90 1.76
N TRP A 28 -0.08 13.85 1.51
CA TRP A 28 0.85 13.78 0.38
C TRP A 28 0.21 13.31 -0.94
N ALA A 29 -0.91 12.59 -0.88
CA ALA A 29 -1.64 12.09 -2.05
C ALA A 29 -3.10 12.58 -2.08
N ARG A 30 -3.40 13.70 -1.41
CA ARG A 30 -4.73 14.31 -1.40
C ARG A 30 -5.22 14.57 -2.82
N ASP A 31 -6.46 14.19 -3.09
CA ASP A 31 -7.14 14.36 -4.38
C ASP A 31 -6.42 13.72 -5.59
N ILE A 32 -5.55 12.72 -5.36
CA ILE A 32 -4.89 11.98 -6.43
C ILE A 32 -5.93 11.39 -7.39
N PRO A 33 -5.84 11.63 -8.72
CA PRO A 33 -6.74 10.99 -9.67
C PRO A 33 -6.59 9.47 -9.66
N LEU A 34 -7.70 8.73 -9.73
CA LEU A 34 -7.67 7.26 -9.77
C LEU A 34 -6.79 6.72 -10.90
N SER A 35 -6.85 7.35 -12.08
CA SER A 35 -6.04 6.97 -13.23
C SER A 35 -4.53 7.16 -13.01
N LEU A 36 -4.13 8.16 -12.21
CA LEU A 36 -2.74 8.38 -11.86
C LEU A 36 -2.26 7.32 -10.86
N LEU A 37 -3.08 7.00 -9.86
CA LEU A 37 -2.77 5.92 -8.91
C LEU A 37 -2.65 4.57 -9.61
N GLN A 38 -3.57 4.22 -10.50
CA GLN A 38 -3.52 2.96 -11.27
C GLN A 38 -2.22 2.86 -12.07
N ARG A 39 -1.83 3.95 -12.75
CA ARG A 39 -0.55 4.01 -13.48
C ARG A 39 0.64 3.88 -12.54
N SER A 40 0.59 4.52 -11.38
CA SER A 40 1.63 4.46 -10.35
C SER A 40 1.82 3.03 -9.83
N ILE A 41 0.74 2.32 -9.52
CA ILE A 41 0.75 0.91 -9.09
C ILE A 41 1.36 0.03 -10.19
N ALA A 42 0.94 0.21 -11.45
CA ALA A 42 1.44 -0.58 -12.58
C ALA A 42 2.94 -0.41 -12.86
N ASN A 43 3.57 0.67 -12.38
CA ASN A 43 4.99 0.99 -12.60
C ASN A 43 5.82 0.96 -11.30
N SER A 44 5.30 0.36 -10.22
CA SER A 44 5.98 0.30 -8.93
C SER A 44 5.92 -1.12 -8.36
N LEU A 45 6.90 -1.48 -7.52
CA LEU A 45 6.75 -2.64 -6.66
C LEU A 45 5.80 -2.28 -5.51
N CYS A 46 4.67 -2.97 -5.45
CA CYS A 46 3.63 -2.70 -4.46
C CYS A 46 3.54 -3.83 -3.45
N PHE A 47 3.26 -3.50 -2.19
CA PHE A 47 3.08 -4.45 -1.11
C PHE A 47 1.67 -4.27 -0.55
N GLY A 48 0.83 -5.29 -0.71
CA GLY A 48 -0.47 -5.40 -0.03
C GLY A 48 -0.31 -6.19 1.27
N GLY A 49 -0.80 -5.64 2.38
CA GLY A 49 -0.88 -6.36 3.64
C GLY A 49 -2.32 -6.81 3.91
N PHE A 50 -2.51 -8.11 4.14
CA PHE A 50 -3.80 -8.76 4.27
C PHE A 50 -3.95 -9.43 5.63
N VAL A 51 -5.08 -9.20 6.29
CA VAL A 51 -5.51 -9.98 7.45
C VAL A 51 -6.68 -10.82 6.99
N GLU A 52 -6.53 -12.14 7.08
CA GLU A 52 -7.45 -13.10 6.45
C GLU A 52 -7.56 -12.83 4.94
N CYS A 53 -8.74 -12.43 4.45
CA CYS A 53 -8.98 -12.13 3.04
C CYS A 53 -9.08 -10.62 2.74
N ALA A 54 -8.94 -9.75 3.74
CA ALA A 54 -9.11 -8.30 3.58
C ALA A 54 -7.76 -7.58 3.53
N GLN A 55 -7.59 -6.67 2.57
CA GLN A 55 -6.44 -5.77 2.54
C GLN A 55 -6.58 -4.70 3.62
N VAL A 56 -5.57 -4.57 4.48
CA VAL A 56 -5.55 -3.65 5.63
C VAL A 56 -4.36 -2.70 5.62
N ALA A 57 -3.39 -2.93 4.73
CA ALA A 57 -2.18 -2.13 4.63
C ALA A 57 -1.67 -2.06 3.19
N PHE A 58 -0.91 -1.01 2.90
CA PHE A 58 -0.29 -0.80 1.60
C PHE A 58 1.06 -0.10 1.76
N ALA A 59 2.00 -0.42 0.88
CA ALA A 59 3.23 0.32 0.67
C ALA A 59 3.63 0.21 -0.80
N ARG A 60 4.35 1.21 -1.30
CA ARG A 60 4.78 1.25 -2.69
C ARG A 60 6.24 1.68 -2.80
N VAL A 61 6.98 1.00 -3.67
CA VAL A 61 8.39 1.26 -3.97
C VAL A 61 8.55 1.60 -5.43
N VAL A 62 9.07 2.80 -5.72
CA VAL A 62 9.56 3.17 -7.05
C VAL A 62 11.05 2.89 -7.07
N SER A 63 11.53 2.06 -7.98
CA SER A 63 12.93 1.65 -8.03
C SER A 63 13.37 1.35 -9.46
N ASP A 64 14.67 1.49 -9.70
CA ASP A 64 15.35 0.96 -10.89
C ASP A 64 15.69 -0.54 -10.73
N TYR A 65 15.37 -1.13 -9.57
CA TYR A 65 15.68 -2.49 -9.16
C TYR A 65 17.18 -2.81 -9.09
N ALA A 66 18.03 -1.79 -8.97
CA ALA A 66 19.48 -1.96 -8.97
C ALA A 66 20.19 -1.07 -7.96
N THR A 67 19.95 0.25 -7.98
CA THR A 67 20.78 1.22 -7.26
C THR A 67 19.99 2.19 -6.38
N VAL A 68 18.72 2.43 -6.69
CA VAL A 68 17.89 3.38 -5.95
C VAL A 68 16.48 2.87 -5.75
N ALA A 69 15.90 3.21 -4.59
CA ALA A 69 14.51 2.93 -4.27
C ALA A 69 13.91 4.07 -3.45
N TYR A 70 12.69 4.45 -3.78
CA TYR A 70 11.86 5.39 -3.02
C TYR A 70 10.66 4.65 -2.46
N LEU A 71 10.56 4.60 -1.13
CA LEU A 71 9.41 4.05 -0.40
C LEU A 71 8.39 5.16 -0.13
N GLY A 72 7.16 4.95 -0.56
CA GLY A 72 6.04 5.88 -0.36
C GLY A 72 4.70 5.15 -0.14
N ASP A 73 3.65 5.95 0.02
CA ASP A 73 2.26 5.49 0.16
C ASP A 73 2.06 4.42 1.25
N VAL A 74 2.86 4.49 2.32
CA VAL A 74 2.81 3.53 3.42
C VAL A 74 1.66 3.87 4.36
N PHE A 75 0.69 2.97 4.47
CA PHE A 75 -0.38 3.10 5.47
C PHE A 75 -0.90 1.75 5.98
N VAL A 76 -1.58 1.82 7.12
CA VAL A 76 -2.42 0.75 7.69
C VAL A 76 -3.74 1.38 8.05
N LEU A 77 -4.85 0.72 7.71
CA LEU A 77 -6.20 1.20 8.03
C LEU A 77 -6.35 1.41 9.56
N PRO A 78 -7.02 2.48 10.02
CA PRO A 78 -7.09 2.87 11.44
C PRO A 78 -7.46 1.72 12.39
N GLU A 79 -8.45 0.91 12.04
CA GLU A 79 -8.93 -0.26 12.79
C GLU A 79 -7.89 -1.40 12.91
N HIS A 80 -6.82 -1.34 12.12
CA HIS A 80 -5.70 -2.28 12.13
C HIS A 80 -4.39 -1.65 12.65
N GLN A 81 -4.39 -0.38 13.08
CA GLN A 81 -3.22 0.27 13.67
C GLN A 81 -2.92 -0.25 15.09
N GLY A 82 -1.69 0.00 15.57
CA GLY A 82 -1.23 -0.49 16.89
C GLY A 82 -0.94 -1.99 16.96
N LYS A 83 -1.16 -2.73 15.86
CA LYS A 83 -1.02 -4.19 15.75
C LYS A 83 0.33 -4.67 15.19
N GLY A 84 1.27 -3.75 14.95
CA GLY A 84 2.59 -4.04 14.40
C GLY A 84 2.66 -4.22 12.87
N HIS A 85 1.55 -4.13 12.15
CA HIS A 85 1.50 -4.36 10.70
C HIS A 85 2.43 -3.43 9.89
N SER A 86 2.56 -2.15 10.26
CA SER A 86 3.47 -1.23 9.56
C SER A 86 4.95 -1.63 9.65
N LYS A 87 5.36 -2.36 10.69
CA LYS A 87 6.75 -2.85 10.81
C LYS A 87 7.02 -3.96 9.80
N LEU A 88 6.03 -4.80 9.54
CA LEU A 88 6.13 -5.91 8.59
C LEU A 88 6.15 -5.43 7.13
N LEU A 89 5.51 -4.29 6.82
CA LEU A 89 5.56 -3.69 5.47
C LEU A 89 6.85 -2.93 5.15
N ARG A 90 7.66 -2.58 6.17
CA ARG A 90 8.89 -1.79 6.01
C ARG A 90 10.17 -2.63 6.17
N ALA A 91 10.02 -3.92 6.47
CA ALA A 91 11.10 -4.89 6.59
C ALA A 91 11.38 -5.52 5.22
#